data_AF-A0A1T4U2E6-F1
#
_entry.id   AF-A0A1T4U2E6-F1
#
_cell.length_a   1.000
_cell.length_b   1.000
_cell.length_c   1.000
_cell.angle_alpha   90.00
_cell.angle_beta   90.00
_cell.angle_gamma   90.00
#
_symmetry.space_group_name_H-M   'P 1'
#
loop_
_entity.id
_entity.type
_entity.pdbx_description
1 polymer ?
#
loop_
_entity_poly.entity_id
_entity_poly.type
_entity_poly.pdbx_seq_one_letter_code
_entity_poly.pdbx_strand_id
1 'polypeptide(L)' 'MHGVFVRIPVLFRERMCEQCNWSMPTFYRKMRQANDWDKDSSLTSTLSNAEKTMMKMVAIEVKEWLQNCLIQLIEA' A
#
# COMPACT_ATOMS: atom_id res chain seq x y z
N MET A 1 19.10 -7.88 2.28
CA MET A 1 17.74 -7.76 2.87
C MET A 1 17.28 -6.31 3.07
N HIS A 2 18.06 -5.42 3.72
CA HIS A 2 17.65 -4.02 3.99
C HIS A 2 17.08 -3.27 2.76
N GLY A 3 17.75 -3.33 1.60
CA GLY A 3 17.30 -2.61 0.39
C GLY A 3 15.92 -3.04 -0.12
N VAL A 4 15.59 -4.34 -0.04
CA VAL A 4 14.26 -4.86 -0.44
C VAL A 4 13.19 -4.30 0.49
N PHE A 5 13.40 -4.36 1.80
CA PHE A 5 12.43 -3.88 2.78
C PHE A 5 12.19 -2.37 2.72
N VAL A 6 13.23 -1.57 2.44
CA VAL A 6 13.08 -0.13 2.23
C VAL A 6 12.26 0.20 0.97
N ARG A 7 12.29 -0.68 -0.05
CA ARG A 7 11.57 -0.45 -1.32
C ARG A 7 10.08 -0.76 -1.24
N ILE A 8 9.64 -1.67 -0.36
CA ILE A 8 8.23 -2.06 -0.21
C ILE A 8 7.28 -0.85 -0.04
N PRO A 9 7.46 0.04 0.96
CA PRO A 9 6.54 1.16 1.15
C PRO A 9 6.59 2.16 -0.01
N VAL A 10 7.73 2.28 -0.69
CA VAL A 10 7.90 3.14 -1.88
C VAL A 10 7.08 2.58 -3.04
N LEU A 11 7.23 1.30 -3.34
CA LEU A 11 6.51 0.62 -4.42
C LEU A 11 5.00 0.67 -4.18
N PHE A 12 4.54 0.32 -2.97
CA PHE A 12 3.12 0.36 -2.63
C PHE A 12 2.51 1.75 -2.85
N ARG A 13 3.22 2.80 -2.40
CA ARG A 13 2.79 4.18 -2.57
C ARG A 13 2.73 4.61 -4.03
N GLU A 14 3.78 4.30 -4.80
CA GLU A 14 3.85 4.64 -6.23
C GLU A 14 2.69 3.99 -7.00
N ARG A 15 2.45 2.69 -6.76
CA ARG A 15 1.36 1.95 -7.40
C ARG A 15 -0.02 2.46 -6.98
N MET A 16 -0.23 2.79 -5.71
CA MET A 16 -1.49 3.41 -5.27
C MET A 16 -1.73 4.78 -5.92
N CYS A 17 -0.69 5.62 -6.00
CA CYS A 17 -0.78 6.92 -6.66
C CYS A 17 -1.11 6.78 -8.15
N GLU A 18 -0.49 5.82 -8.83
CA GLU A 18 -0.74 5.53 -10.25
C GLU A 18 -2.17 5.01 -10.48
N GLN A 19 -2.57 3.94 -9.77
CA GLN A 19 -3.85 3.26 -10.02
C GLN A 19 -5.07 4.08 -9.58
N CYS A 20 -4.95 4.87 -8.51
CA CYS A 20 -6.03 5.71 -8.01
C CYS A 20 -5.94 7.17 -8.50
N ASN A 21 -4.98 7.49 -9.37
CA ASN A 21 -4.66 8.86 -9.80
C ASN A 21 -4.52 9.84 -8.61
N TRP A 22 -3.86 9.38 -7.54
CA TRP A 22 -3.61 10.21 -6.37
C TRP A 22 -2.28 10.95 -6.49
N SER A 23 -2.28 12.18 -6.00
CA SER A 23 -1.03 12.86 -5.68
C SER A 23 -0.41 12.29 -4.40
N MET A 24 0.91 12.43 -4.24
CA MET A 24 1.63 12.00 -3.03
C MET A 24 1.00 12.53 -1.72
N PRO A 25 0.59 13.83 -1.63
CA PRO A 25 -0.09 14.33 -0.45
C PRO A 25 -1.45 13.66 -0.19
N THR A 26 -2.17 13.28 -1.23
CA THR A 26 -3.47 12.58 -1.13
C THR A 26 -3.31 11.18 -0.58
N PHE A 27 -2.30 10.44 -1.05
CA PHE A 27 -1.94 9.14 -0.50
C PHE A 27 -1.71 9.23 1.01
N TYR A 28 -0.81 10.12 1.44
CA TYR A 28 -0.49 10.24 2.87
C TYR A 28 -1.66 10.76 3.71
N ARG A 29 -2.53 11.63 3.16
CA ARG A 29 -3.75 12.07 3.84
C ARG A 29 -4.71 10.90 4.09
N LYS A 30 -5.01 10.11 3.06
CA LYS A 30 -5.92 8.96 3.16
C LYS A 30 -5.36 7.86 4.07
N MET A 31 -4.06 7.58 3.98
CA MET A 31 -3.40 6.56 4.82
C MET A 31 -3.34 6.95 6.30
N ARG A 32 -3.14 8.24 6.62
CA ARG A 32 -3.19 8.71 8.02
C ARG A 32 -4.59 8.61 8.60
N GLN A 33 -5.60 9.01 7.83
CA GLN A 33 -7.00 8.97 8.27
C GLN A 33 -7.53 7.54 8.43
N ALA A 34 -6.95 6.57 7.72
CA ALA A 34 -7.25 5.15 7.94
C ALA A 34 -6.77 4.63 9.31
N ASN A 35 -5.85 5.34 9.98
CA ASN A 35 -5.29 4.98 11.28
C ASN A 35 -5.92 5.75 12.46
N ASP A 36 -6.86 6.67 12.24
CA ASP A 36 -7.62 7.28 13.33
C ASP A 36 -8.67 6.27 13.82
N TRP A 37 -8.28 5.45 14.79
CA TRP A 37 -9.11 4.45 15.47
C TRP A 37 -10.07 5.06 16.51
N ASP A 38 -10.14 6.38 16.59
CA ASP A 38 -10.75 7.05 17.74
C ASP A 38 -12.12 7.63 17.40
N LYS A 39 -13.13 7.07 18.09
CA LYS A 39 -14.56 7.44 18.15
C LYS A 39 -15.44 6.84 17.06
N ASP A 40 -16.15 5.80 17.49
CA ASP A 40 -17.31 5.17 16.88
C ASP A 40 -16.99 4.09 15.84
N SER A 41 -17.61 2.94 16.01
CA SER A 41 -17.34 1.65 15.34
C SER A 41 -17.67 1.61 13.85
N SER A 42 -17.81 2.77 13.21
CA SER A 42 -18.03 2.95 11.79
C SER A 42 -16.75 3.54 11.19
N LEU A 43 -15.88 2.66 10.71
CA LEU A 43 -14.77 2.98 9.81
C LEU A 43 -15.35 3.66 8.56
N THR A 44 -15.65 4.96 8.64
CA THR A 44 -15.91 5.83 7.50
C THR A 44 -14.57 6.07 6.83
N SER A 45 -14.00 5.00 6.28
CA SER A 45 -12.78 5.07 5.51
C SER A 45 -12.97 6.16 4.45
N THR A 46 -12.07 7.13 4.41
CA THR A 46 -12.01 8.09 3.31
C THR A 46 -11.67 7.44 1.96
N LEU A 47 -11.50 6.12 1.96
CA LEU A 47 -11.42 5.24 0.81
C LEU A 47 -12.82 4.78 0.38
N SER A 48 -13.17 5.08 -0.86
CA SER A 48 -14.27 4.44 -1.57
C SER A 48 -14.06 2.93 -1.66
N ASN A 49 -15.14 2.19 -1.94
CA ASN A 49 -15.03 0.73 -2.15
C ASN A 49 -14.09 0.37 -3.31
N ALA A 50 -14.08 1.18 -4.38
CA ALA A 50 -13.14 1.01 -5.48
C ALA A 50 -11.68 1.18 -5.02
N GLU A 51 -11.40 2.23 -4.25
CA GLU A 51 -10.04 2.47 -3.71
C GLU A 51 -9.61 1.38 -2.73
N LYS A 52 -10.52 0.83 -1.92
CA LYS A 52 -10.23 -0.33 -1.05
C LYS A 52 -9.89 -1.59 -1.86
N THR A 53 -10.66 -1.85 -2.91
CA THR A 53 -10.39 -2.98 -3.81
C THR A 53 -9.04 -2.82 -4.47
N MET A 54 -8.75 -1.62 -4.99
CA MET A 54 -7.44 -1.32 -5.57
C MET A 54 -6.30 -1.47 -4.55
N MET A 55 -6.50 -0.99 -3.32
CA MET A 55 -5.53 -1.16 -2.25
C MET A 55 -5.19 -2.63 -1.97
N LYS A 56 -6.20 -3.51 -1.99
CA LYS A 56 -5.98 -4.96 -1.87
C LYS A 56 -5.19 -5.52 -3.06
N MET A 57 -5.53 -5.11 -4.29
CA MET A 57 -4.82 -5.53 -5.50
C MET A 57 -3.34 -5.12 -5.46
N VAL A 58 -3.06 -3.85 -5.15
CA VAL A 58 -1.68 -3.35 -5.02
C VAL A 58 -0.93 -4.05 -3.88
N ALA A 59 -1.59 -4.36 -2.76
CA ALA A 59 -0.96 -5.11 -1.67
C ALA A 59 -0.56 -6.54 -2.09
N ILE A 60 -1.40 -7.22 -2.88
CA ILE A 60 -1.09 -8.53 -3.45
C ILE A 60 0.10 -8.42 -4.41
N GLU A 61 0.08 -7.44 -5.31
CA GLU A 61 1.18 -7.18 -6.26
C GLU A 61 2.53 -6.98 -5.53
N VAL A 62 2.54 -6.13 -4.51
CA VAL A 62 3.75 -5.84 -3.71
C VAL A 62 4.21 -7.07 -2.92
N LYS A 63 3.27 -7.90 -2.43
CA LYS A 63 3.59 -9.17 -1.77
C LYS A 63 4.26 -10.14 -2.73
N GLU A 64 3.71 -10.31 -3.94
CA GLU A 64 4.28 -11.20 -4.96
C GLU A 64 5.67 -10.73 -5.38
N TRP A 65 5.84 -9.43 -5.59
CA TRP A 65 7.16 -8.82 -5.84
C TRP A 65 8.16 -9.14 -4.72
N LEU A 66 7.75 -8.96 -3.46
CA LEU A 66 8.60 -9.28 -2.30
C LEU A 66 8.98 -10.77 -2.27
N GLN A 67 8.03 -11.67 -2.49
CA GLN A 67 8.28 -13.11 -2.52
C GLN A 67 9.32 -13.46 -3.59
N ASN A 68 9.19 -12.91 -4.79
CA ASN A 68 10.14 -13.13 -5.89
C ASN A 68 11.53 -12.61 -5.54
N CYS A 69 11.64 -11.40 -4.96
CA CYS A 69 12.93 -10.87 -4.52
C CYS A 69 13.58 -11.71 -3.42
N LEU A 70 12.79 -12.26 -2.49
CA LEU A 70 13.32 -13.11 -1.42
C LEU A 70 13.81 -14.45 -1.95
N ILE A 71 13.08 -15.08 -2.88
CA ILE A 71 13.50 -16.33 -3.54
C ILE A 71 14.84 -16.12 -4.25
N GLN A 72 14.96 -15.07 -5.07
CA GLN A 72 16.19 -14.75 -5.78
C GLN A 72 17.38 -14.50 -4.85
N LEU A 73 17.16 -13.96 -3.64
CA LEU A 73 18.21 -13.73 -2.66
C LEU A 73 18.65 -14.99 -1.91
N ILE A 74 17.79 -16.00 -1.83
CA ILE A 74 18.10 -17.28 -1.19
C ILE A 74 18.80 -18.23 -2.17
N GLU A 75 18.45 -18.15 -3.45
CA GLU A 75 19.03 -18.97 -4.52
C GLU A 75 20.35 -18.42 -5.09
N ALA A 76 20.72 -17.19 -4.72
CA ALA A 76 21.98 -16.54 -5.08
C ALA A 76 23.08 -16.79 -4.05
#